data_AF-A0A7C2W2X2-F1
#
_entry.id   AF-A0A7C2W2X2-F1
#
_cell.length_a   1.000
_cell.length_b   1.000
_cell.length_c   1.000
_cell.angle_alpha   90.00
_cell.angle_beta   90.00
_cell.angle_gamma   90.00
#
_symmetry.space_group_name_H-M   'P 1'
#
loop_
_entity.id
_entity.type
_entity.pdbx_description
1 polymer ?
#
loop_
_entity_poly.entity_id
_entity_poly.type
_entity_poly.pdbx_seq_one_letter_code
_entity_poly.pdbx_strand_id
1 'polypeptide(L)'
;MPRPVYAVSHDGRLAVTLNFARLHRTSPGYGYAGLPDHWAEENCPDKDGIYWMDLTTGEERLIISLAQIVRIRPNPTMQGVEHWFNHLLFNSDDSRFLFLHRWRRPDGGWFTRMFTADPDGSNIYCVSDHEMVSHFDWRDERRILAWARRHEVGDRYFLFTDRADEREIIGEGVLTTDGHCSYSPDRHWILTDTYPDQEDMRSLLLYRPADGRRVDIGRFFSPSKLKGEIRCDLHPRWSRDGRKVCFDSAHEDSRQMYVVDVGKVISRP
;
A
#
# COMPACT_ATOMS: atom_id res chain seq x y z
N MET A 1 24.08 -1.37 5.02
CA MET A 1 23.18 -1.62 3.87
C MET A 1 23.40 -0.52 2.85
N PRO A 2 23.44 -0.84 1.54
CA PRO A 2 23.77 0.12 0.48
C PRO A 2 22.64 1.12 0.17
N ARG A 3 21.38 0.74 0.43
CA ARG A 3 20.18 1.58 0.28
C ARG A 3 19.23 1.43 1.46
N PRO A 4 18.28 2.39 1.63
CA PRO A 4 17.12 2.19 2.49
C PRO A 4 16.29 0.99 2.04
N VAL A 5 15.52 0.42 2.95
CA VAL A 5 14.67 -0.76 2.70
C VAL A 5 13.21 -0.31 2.67
N TYR A 6 12.47 -0.72 1.64
CA TYR A 6 11.02 -0.51 1.59
C TYR A 6 10.26 -1.74 2.10
N ALA A 7 10.56 -2.91 1.53
CA ALA A 7 10.00 -4.19 1.95
C ALA A 7 11.08 -5.27 2.02
N VAL A 8 10.86 -6.24 2.91
CA VAL A 8 11.76 -7.37 3.17
C VAL A 8 10.98 -8.66 2.96
N SER A 9 11.62 -9.68 2.39
CA SER A 9 11.06 -11.04 2.30
C SER A 9 10.83 -11.64 3.69
N HIS A 10 9.95 -12.63 3.80
CA HIS A 10 9.59 -13.24 5.08
C HIS A 10 10.77 -13.95 5.76
N ASP A 11 11.72 -14.45 4.97
CA ASP A 11 12.98 -15.05 5.46
C ASP A 11 14.04 -14.01 5.91
N GLY A 12 13.79 -12.72 5.67
CA GLY A 12 14.71 -11.64 6.04
C GLY A 12 15.94 -11.49 5.14
N ARG A 13 16.01 -12.22 4.01
CA ARG A 13 17.20 -12.24 3.15
C ARG A 13 17.15 -11.20 2.03
N LEU A 14 16.00 -11.01 1.41
CA LEU A 14 15.83 -10.15 0.25
C LEU A 14 15.11 -8.87 0.65
N ALA A 15 15.45 -7.78 -0.02
CA ALA A 15 14.70 -6.54 0.05
C ALA A 15 14.43 -5.96 -1.32
N VAL A 16 13.30 -5.28 -1.43
CA VAL A 16 13.04 -4.37 -2.55
C VAL A 16 12.91 -2.95 -2.02
N THR A 17 13.39 -2.00 -2.81
CA THR A 17 13.41 -0.59 -2.45
C THR A 17 13.25 0.32 -3.66
N LEU A 18 13.16 1.61 -3.41
CA LEU A 18 13.00 2.66 -4.41
C LEU A 18 13.83 3.90 -4.05
N ASN A 19 13.82 4.90 -4.93
CA ASN A 19 14.42 6.20 -4.66
C ASN A 19 13.57 7.02 -3.66
N PHE A 20 13.94 6.97 -2.38
CA PHE A 20 13.27 7.71 -1.31
C PHE A 20 13.40 9.24 -1.44
N ALA A 21 14.41 9.75 -2.15
CA ALA A 21 14.54 11.19 -2.42
C ALA A 21 13.49 11.64 -3.45
N ARG A 22 13.31 10.89 -4.53
CA ARG A 22 12.20 11.11 -5.48
C ARG A 22 10.85 10.99 -4.77
N LEU A 23 10.66 9.93 -3.98
CA LEU A 23 9.39 9.72 -3.26
C LEU A 23 9.07 10.89 -2.32
N HIS A 24 10.07 11.48 -1.66
CA HIS A 24 9.87 12.64 -0.79
C HIS A 24 9.36 13.84 -1.59
N ARG A 25 9.97 14.10 -2.76
CA ARG A 25 9.59 15.22 -3.63
C ARG A 25 8.21 15.04 -4.28
N THR A 26 7.88 13.81 -4.68
CA THR A 26 6.59 13.53 -5.36
C THR A 26 5.43 13.34 -4.38
N SER A 27 5.72 12.81 -3.19
CA SER A 27 4.76 12.47 -2.14
C SER A 27 5.34 12.78 -0.74
N PRO A 28 5.42 14.06 -0.35
CA PRO A 28 5.96 14.46 0.95
C PRO A 28 5.34 13.71 2.14
N GLY A 29 6.16 13.38 3.13
CA GLY A 29 5.81 12.50 4.26
C GLY A 29 6.04 10.99 4.05
N TYR A 30 6.33 10.55 2.82
CA TYR A 30 6.59 9.13 2.52
C TYR A 30 8.04 8.81 2.12
N GLY A 31 8.78 9.82 1.65
CA GLY A 31 10.20 9.68 1.34
C GLY A 31 11.10 10.17 2.46
N TYR A 32 12.41 10.20 2.20
CA TYR A 32 13.41 10.72 3.14
C TYR A 32 13.81 12.14 2.78
N ALA A 33 13.58 13.07 3.71
CA ALA A 33 13.94 14.47 3.55
C ALA A 33 15.46 14.67 3.58
N GLY A 34 15.94 15.69 2.86
CA GLY A 34 17.34 16.13 2.92
C GLY A 34 18.31 15.38 1.99
N LEU A 35 17.84 14.40 1.21
CA LEU A 35 18.64 13.74 0.17
C LEU A 35 18.30 14.33 -1.22
N PRO A 36 19.30 14.62 -2.07
CA PRO A 36 19.03 15.06 -3.43
C PRO A 36 18.49 13.89 -4.28
N ASP A 37 17.46 14.16 -5.07
CA ASP A 37 17.04 13.27 -6.15
C ASP A 37 17.93 13.53 -7.38
N HIS A 38 18.90 12.65 -7.62
CA HIS A 38 19.83 12.78 -8.76
C HIS A 38 19.14 12.71 -10.13
N TRP A 39 17.87 12.30 -10.17
CA TRP A 39 17.07 12.17 -11.39
C TRP A 39 15.92 13.18 -11.45
N ALA A 40 15.98 14.27 -10.67
CA ALA A 40 14.88 15.22 -10.52
C ALA A 40 14.44 15.91 -11.83
N GLU A 41 15.37 16.04 -12.79
CA GLU A 41 15.11 16.67 -14.10
C GLU A 41 14.55 15.68 -15.14
N GLU A 42 14.49 14.40 -14.81
CA GLU A 42 13.96 13.36 -15.68
C GLU A 42 12.59 12.88 -15.19
N ASN A 43 11.58 12.96 -16.05
CA ASN A 43 10.22 12.52 -15.70
C ASN A 43 10.12 11.01 -15.45
N CYS A 44 10.86 10.21 -16.21
CA CYS A 44 10.84 8.74 -16.18
C CYS A 44 12.23 8.18 -16.54
N PRO A 45 13.23 8.31 -15.67
CA PRO A 45 14.61 7.89 -15.95
C PRO A 45 14.74 6.37 -16.15
N ASP A 46 15.73 5.99 -16.94
CA ASP A 46 16.06 4.59 -17.25
C ASP A 46 16.96 3.94 -16.19
N LYS A 47 17.66 4.76 -15.41
CA LYS A 47 18.61 4.37 -14.35
C LYS A 47 18.07 4.59 -12.94
N ASP A 48 16.76 4.82 -12.79
CA ASP A 48 16.10 4.88 -11.49
C ASP A 48 14.76 4.16 -11.49
N GLY A 49 14.41 3.61 -10.32
CA GLY A 49 13.19 2.84 -10.16
C GLY A 49 13.21 1.95 -8.92
N ILE A 50 12.85 0.68 -9.12
CA ILE A 50 12.84 -0.35 -8.08
C ILE A 50 14.16 -1.12 -8.11
N TYR A 51 14.77 -1.24 -6.94
CA TYR A 51 16.01 -1.98 -6.74
C TYR A 51 15.75 -3.21 -5.89
N TRP A 52 16.42 -4.30 -6.24
CA TRP A 52 16.55 -5.49 -5.43
C TRP A 52 17.84 -5.41 -4.61
N MET A 53 17.82 -6.00 -3.41
CA MET A 53 19.00 -6.13 -2.55
C MET A 53 19.03 -7.50 -1.85
N ASP A 54 20.22 -8.10 -1.76
CA ASP A 54 20.49 -9.20 -0.81
C ASP A 54 21.04 -8.59 0.49
N LEU A 55 20.29 -8.77 1.58
CA LEU A 55 20.59 -8.17 2.88
C LEU A 55 21.76 -8.84 3.61
N THR A 56 22.19 -10.03 3.16
CA THR A 56 23.35 -10.74 3.73
C THR A 56 24.66 -10.21 3.13
N THR A 57 24.68 -10.02 1.82
CA THR A 57 25.89 -9.60 1.08
C THR A 57 25.98 -8.09 0.89
N GLY A 58 24.84 -7.39 0.88
CA GLY A 58 24.76 -5.99 0.48
C GLY A 58 24.84 -5.79 -1.04
N GLU A 59 24.74 -6.84 -1.85
CA GLU A 59 24.59 -6.71 -3.31
C GLU A 59 23.26 -6.04 -3.63
N GLU A 60 23.27 -5.13 -4.61
CA GLU A 60 22.08 -4.45 -5.10
C GLU A 60 22.07 -4.31 -6.62
N ARG A 61 20.89 -4.22 -7.21
CA ARG A 61 20.72 -3.91 -8.64
C ARG A 61 19.36 -3.28 -8.92
N LEU A 62 19.33 -2.42 -9.93
CA LEU A 62 18.07 -1.92 -10.51
C LEU A 62 17.37 -3.08 -11.24
N ILE A 63 16.11 -3.35 -10.88
CA ILE A 63 15.33 -4.46 -11.47
C ILE A 63 14.16 -3.98 -12.33
N ILE A 64 13.59 -2.80 -12.03
CA ILE A 64 12.53 -2.19 -12.84
C ILE A 64 12.75 -0.68 -12.87
N SER A 65 12.99 -0.10 -14.05
CA SER A 65 13.15 1.36 -14.18
C SER A 65 11.82 2.08 -14.44
N LEU A 66 11.79 3.40 -14.18
CA LEU A 66 10.65 4.23 -14.54
C LEU A 66 10.47 4.30 -16.06
N ALA A 67 11.55 4.39 -16.83
CA ALA A 67 11.47 4.33 -18.30
C ALA A 67 10.89 3.00 -18.81
N GLN A 68 11.14 1.88 -18.12
CA GLN A 68 10.59 0.57 -18.47
C GLN A 68 9.09 0.50 -18.16
N ILE A 69 8.67 0.87 -16.95
CA ILE A 69 7.28 0.68 -16.52
C ILE A 69 6.30 1.54 -17.32
N VAL A 70 6.67 2.77 -17.72
CA VAL A 70 5.78 3.67 -18.48
C VAL A 70 5.44 3.13 -19.88
N ARG A 71 6.26 2.22 -20.43
CA ARG A 71 6.03 1.59 -21.73
C ARG A 71 5.00 0.45 -21.67
N ILE A 72 4.75 -0.10 -20.49
CA ILE A 72 3.75 -1.16 -20.32
C ILE A 72 2.39 -0.48 -20.18
N ARG A 73 1.48 -0.74 -21.15
CA ARG A 73 0.12 -0.17 -21.19
C ARG A 73 0.13 1.36 -20.99
N PRO A 74 0.73 2.13 -21.90
CA PRO A 74 0.85 3.58 -21.75
C PRO A 74 -0.52 4.25 -21.78
N ASN A 75 -0.69 5.28 -20.96
CA ASN A 75 -1.86 6.16 -20.97
C ASN A 75 -1.44 7.55 -21.48
N PRO A 76 -2.22 8.23 -22.35
CA PRO A 76 -1.88 9.57 -22.83
C PRO A 76 -1.55 10.59 -21.72
N THR A 77 -2.18 10.46 -20.55
CA THR A 77 -1.93 11.33 -19.38
C THR A 77 -0.56 11.14 -18.75
N MET A 78 0.22 10.13 -19.18
CA MET A 78 1.60 9.89 -18.73
C MET A 78 2.62 10.72 -19.50
N GLN A 79 2.23 11.43 -20.56
CA GLN A 79 3.19 12.15 -21.38
C GLN A 79 3.67 13.44 -20.71
N GLY A 80 4.98 13.62 -20.63
CA GLY A 80 5.61 14.88 -20.19
C GLY A 80 5.42 15.20 -18.71
N VAL A 81 4.98 14.24 -17.89
CA VAL A 81 4.75 14.41 -16.45
C VAL A 81 5.67 13.52 -15.64
N GLU A 82 5.83 13.86 -14.37
CA GLU A 82 6.70 13.13 -13.46
C GLU A 82 6.08 11.80 -12.98
N HIS A 83 6.92 10.76 -12.94
CA HIS A 83 6.58 9.41 -12.49
C HIS A 83 7.37 8.99 -11.26
N TRP A 84 6.78 8.12 -10.43
CA TRP A 84 7.47 7.49 -9.31
C TRP A 84 6.83 6.15 -8.93
N PHE A 85 7.59 5.32 -8.24
CA PHE A 85 7.06 4.14 -7.55
C PHE A 85 6.67 4.50 -6.13
N ASN A 86 5.71 3.76 -5.56
CA ASN A 86 5.37 3.80 -4.14
C ASN A 86 4.79 2.44 -3.71
N HIS A 87 4.76 2.18 -2.41
CA HIS A 87 4.20 0.98 -1.76
C HIS A 87 4.64 -0.33 -2.41
N LEU A 88 5.72 -0.93 -1.88
CA LEU A 88 6.22 -2.23 -2.28
C LEU A 88 5.87 -3.27 -1.20
N LEU A 89 5.49 -4.48 -1.60
CA LEU A 89 5.16 -5.56 -0.67
C LEU A 89 5.34 -6.94 -1.34
N PHE A 90 6.12 -7.82 -0.72
CA PHE A 90 6.18 -9.23 -1.13
C PHE A 90 4.85 -9.94 -0.86
N ASN A 91 4.49 -10.90 -1.72
CA ASN A 91 3.36 -11.79 -1.47
C ASN A 91 3.68 -12.78 -0.35
N SER A 92 2.71 -13.63 0.02
CA SER A 92 2.83 -14.48 1.21
C SER A 92 3.91 -15.56 1.17
N ASP A 93 4.48 -15.85 0.00
CA ASP A 93 5.55 -16.83 -0.19
C ASP A 93 6.82 -16.24 -0.83
N ASP A 94 6.90 -14.90 -0.90
CA ASP A 94 7.99 -14.13 -1.51
C ASP A 94 8.27 -14.41 -2.99
N SER A 95 7.43 -15.20 -3.68
CA SER A 95 7.59 -15.50 -5.11
C SER A 95 7.22 -14.33 -6.02
N ARG A 96 6.48 -13.35 -5.50
CA ARG A 96 6.06 -12.13 -6.19
C ARG A 96 6.21 -10.92 -5.27
N PHE A 97 6.33 -9.74 -5.84
CA PHE A 97 6.11 -8.51 -5.10
C PHE A 97 5.17 -7.57 -5.87
N LEU A 98 4.36 -6.84 -5.13
CA LEU A 98 3.46 -5.81 -5.61
C LEU A 98 4.15 -4.44 -5.51
N PHE A 99 3.87 -3.55 -6.45
CA PHE A 99 4.26 -2.16 -6.38
C PHE A 99 3.23 -1.24 -7.03
N LEU A 100 3.13 0.00 -6.54
CA LEU A 100 2.35 1.05 -7.19
C LEU A 100 3.25 1.89 -8.08
N HIS A 101 2.76 2.18 -9.28
CA HIS A 101 3.32 3.20 -10.14
C HIS A 101 2.37 4.40 -10.19
N ARG A 102 2.91 5.58 -9.92
CA ARG A 102 2.17 6.84 -9.88
C ARG A 102 2.74 7.84 -10.86
N TRP A 103 1.87 8.73 -11.35
CA TRP A 103 2.28 9.84 -12.19
C TRP A 103 1.45 11.09 -11.88
N ARG A 104 2.07 12.26 -12.04
CA ARG A 104 1.47 13.55 -11.70
C ARG A 104 0.30 13.84 -12.63
N ARG A 105 -0.79 14.33 -12.05
CA ARG A 105 -1.92 14.87 -12.83
C ARG A 105 -1.71 16.35 -13.14
N PRO A 106 -2.18 16.84 -14.30
CA PRO A 106 -2.12 18.28 -14.62
C PRO A 106 -2.90 19.17 -13.63
N ASP A 107 -3.99 18.66 -13.07
CA ASP A 107 -4.88 19.38 -12.14
C ASP A 107 -4.49 19.23 -10.66
N GLY A 108 -3.35 18.60 -10.39
CA GLY A 108 -2.88 18.31 -9.04
C GLY A 108 -3.22 16.89 -8.57
N GLY A 109 -2.45 16.41 -7.59
CA GLY A 109 -2.50 15.00 -7.17
C GLY A 109 -1.81 14.07 -8.16
N TRP A 110 -2.27 12.83 -8.21
CA TRP A 110 -1.64 11.78 -9.02
C TRP A 110 -2.66 10.73 -9.45
N PHE A 111 -2.32 10.00 -10.50
CA PHE A 111 -2.95 8.73 -10.84
C PHE A 111 -2.09 7.59 -10.33
N THR A 112 -2.71 6.45 -10.07
CA THR A 112 -2.06 5.24 -9.56
C THR A 112 -2.48 4.04 -10.39
N ARG A 113 -1.52 3.18 -10.69
CA ARG A 113 -1.76 1.82 -11.19
C ARG A 113 -0.96 0.82 -10.36
N MET A 114 -1.45 -0.40 -10.28
CA MET A 114 -0.89 -1.48 -9.47
C MET A 114 -0.31 -2.56 -10.37
N PHE A 115 0.91 -2.98 -10.03
CA PHE A 115 1.64 -4.03 -10.71
C PHE A 115 2.16 -5.07 -9.74
N THR A 116 2.50 -6.22 -10.29
CA THR A 116 3.29 -7.27 -9.64
C THR A 116 4.46 -7.65 -10.53
N ALA A 117 5.50 -8.22 -9.95
CA ALA A 117 6.65 -8.81 -10.65
C ALA A 117 7.29 -9.93 -9.82
N ASP A 118 8.12 -10.74 -10.46
CA ASP A 118 9.01 -11.66 -9.74
C ASP A 118 10.14 -10.87 -9.05
N PRO A 119 10.77 -11.38 -7.97
CA PRO A 119 11.79 -10.65 -7.21
C PRO A 119 13.00 -10.16 -8.01
N ASP A 120 13.26 -10.73 -9.19
CA ASP A 120 14.33 -10.29 -10.10
C ASP A 120 13.91 -9.17 -11.07
N GLY A 121 12.64 -8.74 -11.03
CA GLY A 121 12.05 -7.72 -11.91
C GLY A 121 11.40 -8.26 -13.18
N SER A 122 11.45 -9.57 -13.41
CA SER A 122 10.81 -10.21 -14.56
C SER A 122 9.31 -10.45 -14.34
N ASN A 123 8.61 -10.94 -15.38
CA ASN A 123 7.21 -11.33 -15.32
C ASN A 123 6.26 -10.27 -14.74
N ILE A 124 6.50 -9.01 -15.13
CA ILE A 124 5.70 -7.84 -14.75
C ILE A 124 4.27 -8.02 -15.25
N TYR A 125 3.29 -7.86 -14.35
CA TYR A 125 1.88 -7.92 -14.68
C TYR A 125 1.13 -6.69 -14.16
N CYS A 126 0.29 -6.09 -15.00
CA CYS A 126 -0.54 -4.95 -14.62
C CYS A 126 -1.86 -5.45 -14.04
N VAL A 127 -2.05 -5.28 -12.73
CA VAL A 127 -3.24 -5.79 -12.02
C VAL A 127 -4.42 -4.82 -12.13
N SER A 128 -4.14 -3.51 -12.03
CA SER A 128 -5.17 -2.48 -12.18
C SER A 128 -4.56 -1.17 -12.69
N ASP A 129 -5.14 -0.61 -13.76
CA ASP A 129 -4.73 0.63 -14.41
C ASP A 129 -5.84 1.69 -14.49
N HIS A 130 -6.92 1.54 -13.74
CA HIS A 130 -8.06 2.48 -13.67
C HIS A 130 -7.78 3.69 -12.73
N GLU A 131 -6.55 4.19 -12.79
CA GLU A 131 -6.05 5.43 -12.20
C GLU A 131 -6.11 5.62 -10.67
N MET A 132 -6.76 4.73 -9.92
CA MET A 132 -6.82 4.78 -8.46
C MET A 132 -6.61 3.37 -7.89
N VAL A 133 -5.49 3.22 -7.18
CA VAL A 133 -5.27 2.16 -6.20
C VAL A 133 -4.65 2.81 -4.97
N SER A 134 -5.15 2.47 -3.78
CA SER A 134 -4.70 3.03 -2.51
C SER A 134 -3.94 1.98 -1.69
N HIS A 135 -4.53 1.50 -0.60
CA HIS A 135 -3.97 0.48 0.26
C HIS A 135 -4.33 -0.92 -0.23
N PHE A 136 -3.44 -1.86 0.05
CA PHE A 136 -3.57 -3.23 -0.37
C PHE A 136 -2.85 -4.16 0.61
N ASP A 137 -3.23 -5.43 0.58
CA ASP A 137 -2.50 -6.53 1.22
C ASP A 137 -2.71 -7.83 0.44
N TRP A 138 -1.76 -8.76 0.57
CA TRP A 138 -1.89 -10.09 -0.02
C TRP A 138 -2.73 -10.99 0.89
N ARG A 139 -3.77 -11.59 0.32
CA ARG A 139 -4.52 -12.67 0.98
C ARG A 139 -3.69 -13.95 1.04
N ASP A 140 -3.02 -14.24 -0.06
CA ASP A 140 -2.19 -15.42 -0.30
C ASP A 140 -1.20 -15.15 -1.45
N GLU A 141 -0.62 -16.19 -2.04
CA GLU A 141 0.45 -16.07 -3.04
C GLU A 141 -0.04 -15.48 -4.37
N ARG A 142 -1.36 -15.42 -4.60
CA ARG A 142 -1.94 -14.94 -5.86
C ARG A 142 -2.97 -13.83 -5.69
N ARG A 143 -3.65 -13.74 -4.55
CA ARG A 143 -4.81 -12.85 -4.40
C ARG A 143 -4.46 -11.60 -3.60
N ILE A 144 -4.82 -10.44 -4.14
CA ILE A 144 -4.50 -9.11 -3.61
C ILE A 144 -5.80 -8.41 -3.23
N LEU A 145 -5.98 -8.08 -1.96
CA LEU A 145 -7.04 -7.16 -1.54
C LEU A 145 -6.52 -5.74 -1.76
N ALA A 146 -7.28 -4.88 -2.44
CA ALA A 146 -6.93 -3.48 -2.58
C ALA A 146 -8.16 -2.58 -2.64
N TRP A 147 -8.08 -1.39 -2.04
CA TRP A 147 -9.00 -0.31 -2.38
C TRP A 147 -8.61 0.26 -3.75
N ALA A 148 -9.50 0.14 -4.71
CA ALA A 148 -9.24 0.53 -6.09
C ALA A 148 -10.50 1.03 -6.78
N ARG A 149 -10.30 1.81 -7.85
CA ARG A 149 -11.36 2.18 -8.78
C ARG A 149 -11.54 1.12 -9.84
N ARG A 150 -12.79 0.88 -10.22
CA ARG A 150 -13.18 0.27 -11.50
C ARG A 150 -14.20 1.18 -12.16
N HIS A 151 -14.01 1.53 -13.44
CA HIS A 151 -14.86 2.53 -14.11
C HIS A 151 -16.33 2.13 -14.14
N GLU A 152 -16.62 0.82 -14.09
CA GLU A 152 -17.96 0.28 -14.19
C GLU A 152 -18.76 0.38 -12.88
N VAL A 153 -18.08 0.37 -11.72
CA VAL A 153 -18.73 0.23 -10.40
C VAL A 153 -18.21 1.21 -9.34
N GLY A 154 -17.18 2.00 -9.65
CA GLY A 154 -16.57 2.97 -8.74
C GLY A 154 -15.50 2.39 -7.83
N ASP A 155 -15.30 3.05 -6.69
CA ASP A 155 -14.22 2.75 -5.74
C ASP A 155 -14.72 1.75 -4.69
N ARG A 156 -14.03 0.61 -4.56
CA ARG A 156 -14.36 -0.48 -3.63
C ARG A 156 -13.09 -1.20 -3.18
N TYR A 157 -13.23 -2.03 -2.15
CA TYR A 157 -12.28 -3.13 -1.95
C TYR A 157 -12.54 -4.22 -2.99
N PHE A 158 -11.50 -4.54 -3.75
CA PHE A 158 -11.48 -5.65 -4.69
C PHE A 158 -10.46 -6.68 -4.23
N LEU A 159 -10.79 -7.97 -4.40
CA LEU A 159 -9.82 -9.05 -4.37
C LEU A 159 -9.46 -9.39 -5.81
N PHE A 160 -8.27 -8.98 -6.24
CA PHE A 160 -7.72 -9.27 -7.56
C PHE A 160 -6.92 -10.57 -7.55
N THR A 161 -6.85 -11.25 -8.69
CA THR A 161 -5.97 -12.40 -8.91
C THR A 161 -4.76 -11.99 -9.76
N ASP A 162 -3.55 -12.19 -9.24
CA ASP A 162 -2.32 -11.93 -9.98
C ASP A 162 -2.21 -12.82 -11.22
N ARG A 163 -1.79 -12.20 -12.33
CA ARG A 163 -1.68 -12.78 -13.68
C ARG A 163 -3.00 -13.30 -14.27
N ALA A 164 -4.13 -12.79 -13.80
CA ALA A 164 -5.46 -13.06 -14.38
C ALA A 164 -6.31 -11.78 -14.39
N ASP A 165 -7.31 -11.71 -15.27
CA ASP A 165 -8.34 -10.66 -15.24
C ASP A 165 -9.55 -11.12 -14.41
N GLU A 166 -9.26 -11.60 -13.20
CA GLU A 166 -10.25 -12.08 -12.24
C GLU A 166 -10.25 -11.15 -11.03
N ARG A 167 -11.46 -10.79 -10.59
CA ARG A 167 -11.66 -9.93 -9.43
C ARG A 167 -13.05 -10.12 -8.82
N GLU A 168 -13.15 -9.93 -7.52
CA GLU A 168 -14.42 -9.88 -6.80
C GLU A 168 -14.46 -8.66 -5.87
N ILE A 169 -15.66 -8.14 -5.58
CA ILE A 169 -15.85 -7.07 -4.59
C ILE A 169 -15.90 -7.70 -3.20
N ILE A 170 -15.15 -7.11 -2.26
CA ILE A 170 -15.14 -7.52 -0.85
C ILE A 170 -15.82 -6.44 -0.01
N GLY A 171 -16.76 -6.83 0.85
CA GLY A 171 -17.40 -5.90 1.77
C GLY A 171 -18.41 -4.94 1.12
N GLU A 172 -19.10 -5.36 0.06
CA GLU A 172 -20.08 -4.51 -0.61
C GLU A 172 -21.14 -3.96 0.37
N GLY A 173 -21.29 -2.64 0.40
CA GLY A 173 -22.19 -1.94 1.33
C GLY A 173 -21.74 -1.92 2.79
N VAL A 174 -20.64 -2.59 3.14
CA VAL A 174 -20.11 -2.70 4.52
C VAL A 174 -18.79 -1.94 4.68
N LEU A 175 -17.88 -2.11 3.72
CA LEU A 175 -16.60 -1.42 3.58
C LEU A 175 -16.75 -0.34 2.50
N THR A 176 -17.28 0.82 2.91
CA THR A 176 -17.74 1.86 1.99
C THR A 176 -16.72 2.97 1.74
N THR A 177 -15.55 2.91 2.37
CA THR A 177 -14.47 3.89 2.22
C THR A 177 -13.11 3.22 2.24
N ASP A 178 -12.10 3.93 1.74
CA ASP A 178 -10.70 3.53 1.81
C ASP A 178 -10.18 3.53 3.25
N GLY A 179 -9.15 2.73 3.47
CA GLY A 179 -8.49 2.47 4.73
C GLY A 179 -7.28 1.57 4.56
N HIS A 180 -6.44 1.51 5.58
CA HIS A 180 -5.17 0.79 5.60
C HIS A 180 -5.41 -0.69 5.90
N CYS A 181 -5.78 -1.44 4.87
CA CYS A 181 -6.15 -2.84 5.03
C CYS A 181 -4.96 -3.79 5.26
N SER A 182 -5.15 -4.80 6.10
CA SER A 182 -4.28 -5.98 6.18
C SER A 182 -5.04 -7.22 6.65
N TYR A 183 -4.63 -8.40 6.20
CA TYR A 183 -5.17 -9.66 6.67
C TYR A 183 -4.57 -10.07 8.02
N SER A 184 -5.40 -10.71 8.85
CA SER A 184 -4.93 -11.42 10.05
C SER A 184 -3.93 -12.52 9.67
N PRO A 185 -3.07 -12.99 10.60
CA PRO A 185 -2.12 -14.06 10.30
C PRO A 185 -2.76 -15.36 9.75
N ASP A 186 -3.98 -15.68 10.19
CA ASP A 186 -4.77 -16.82 9.69
C ASP A 186 -5.59 -16.51 8.44
N ARG A 187 -5.51 -15.27 7.93
CA ARG A 187 -6.17 -14.74 6.72
C ARG A 187 -7.71 -14.78 6.73
N HIS A 188 -8.34 -15.00 7.88
CA HIS A 188 -9.80 -15.01 8.00
C HIS A 188 -10.41 -13.61 8.20
N TRP A 189 -9.64 -12.67 8.74
CA TRP A 189 -10.09 -11.32 9.04
C TRP A 189 -9.29 -10.29 8.25
N ILE A 190 -9.97 -9.25 7.82
CA ILE A 190 -9.40 -8.02 7.28
C ILE A 190 -9.48 -6.98 8.40
N LEU A 191 -8.35 -6.39 8.75
CA LEU A 191 -8.24 -5.20 9.57
C LEU A 191 -8.12 -4.00 8.66
N THR A 192 -8.90 -2.96 8.91
CA THR A 192 -8.76 -1.68 8.22
C THR A 192 -9.25 -0.55 9.12
N ASP A 193 -9.08 0.69 8.66
CA ASP A 193 -9.58 1.90 9.31
C ASP A 193 -10.38 2.77 8.34
N THR A 194 -10.76 3.96 8.79
CA THR A 194 -11.37 4.99 7.93
C THR A 194 -10.59 6.28 8.01
N TYR A 195 -10.83 7.15 7.01
CA TYR A 195 -10.50 8.56 7.12
C TYR A 195 -11.45 9.29 8.10
N PRO A 196 -11.08 10.50 8.57
CA PRO A 196 -11.92 11.28 9.47
C PRO A 196 -13.27 11.56 8.82
N ASP A 197 -14.34 11.31 9.55
CA ASP A 197 -15.69 11.68 9.15
C ASP A 197 -16.02 13.14 9.52
N GLN A 198 -17.29 13.53 9.40
CA GLN A 198 -17.74 14.90 9.68
C GLN A 198 -17.58 15.31 11.15
N GLU A 199 -17.37 14.35 12.06
CA GLU A 199 -17.12 14.57 13.49
C GLU A 199 -15.62 14.51 13.81
N ASP A 200 -14.75 14.54 12.79
CA ASP A 200 -13.31 14.32 12.92
C ASP A 200 -12.97 12.95 13.56
N MET A 201 -13.82 11.93 13.38
CA MET A 201 -13.61 10.60 13.96
C MET A 201 -13.14 9.59 12.91
N ARG A 202 -12.20 8.72 13.30
CA ARG A 202 -11.77 7.54 12.52
C ARG A 202 -12.25 6.28 13.20
N SER A 203 -12.74 5.32 12.41
CA SER A 203 -13.14 4.02 12.93
C SER A 203 -12.05 2.99 12.65
N LEU A 204 -11.76 2.14 13.63
CA LEU A 204 -10.90 0.97 13.51
C LEU A 204 -11.80 -0.27 13.48
N LEU A 205 -11.68 -1.11 12.47
CA LEU A 205 -12.65 -2.19 12.25
C LEU A 205 -12.02 -3.47 11.73
N LEU A 206 -12.68 -4.57 12.06
CA LEU A 206 -12.43 -5.90 11.53
C LEU A 206 -13.58 -6.29 10.62
N TYR A 207 -13.26 -6.99 9.53
CA TYR A 207 -14.24 -7.54 8.60
C TYR A 207 -13.88 -8.97 8.24
N ARG A 208 -14.85 -9.89 8.32
CA ARG A 208 -14.68 -11.30 7.94
C ARG A 208 -15.38 -11.54 6.61
N PRO A 209 -14.64 -11.79 5.51
CA PRO A 209 -15.25 -12.01 4.19
C PRO A 209 -16.19 -13.21 4.12
N ALA A 210 -15.95 -14.25 4.92
CA ALA A 210 -16.70 -15.51 4.85
C ALA A 210 -18.20 -15.35 5.12
N ASP A 211 -18.59 -14.40 5.95
CA ASP A 211 -19.98 -14.15 6.36
C ASP A 211 -20.37 -12.68 6.36
N GLY A 212 -19.49 -11.80 5.87
CA GLY A 212 -19.72 -10.36 5.80
C GLY A 212 -19.73 -9.65 7.16
N ARG A 213 -19.25 -10.30 8.22
CA ARG A 213 -19.30 -9.74 9.57
C ARG A 213 -18.31 -8.59 9.74
N ARG A 214 -18.83 -7.40 10.05
CA ARG A 214 -18.06 -6.23 10.49
C ARG A 214 -18.11 -6.09 12.00
N VAL A 215 -16.98 -5.75 12.61
CA VAL A 215 -16.87 -5.42 14.02
C VAL A 215 -16.01 -4.16 14.17
N ASP A 216 -16.62 -3.07 14.62
CA ASP A 216 -15.88 -1.85 14.95
C ASP A 216 -15.22 -2.04 16.32
N ILE A 217 -13.89 -2.04 16.33
CA ILE A 217 -13.06 -2.30 17.53
C ILE A 217 -12.54 -1.00 18.16
N GLY A 218 -12.83 0.15 17.55
CA GLY A 218 -12.56 1.46 18.14
C GLY A 218 -13.05 2.60 17.25
N ARG A 219 -13.25 3.77 17.85
CA ARG A 219 -13.57 5.04 17.17
C ARG A 219 -12.79 6.15 17.87
N PHE A 220 -11.91 6.81 17.15
CA PHE A 220 -10.90 7.70 17.73
C PHE A 220 -10.95 9.09 17.10
N PHE A 221 -10.86 10.12 17.93
CA PHE A 221 -10.77 11.49 17.46
C PHE A 221 -9.47 11.72 16.68
N SER A 222 -9.58 12.39 15.54
CA SER A 222 -8.49 12.71 14.62
C SER A 222 -8.36 14.23 14.53
N PRO A 223 -7.49 14.86 15.34
CA PRO A 223 -7.40 16.31 15.41
C PRO A 223 -7.17 16.94 14.03
N SER A 224 -8.07 17.82 13.59
CA SER A 224 -8.03 18.47 12.27
C SER A 224 -6.80 19.37 12.05
N LYS A 225 -6.04 19.69 13.11
CA LYS A 225 -4.73 20.35 13.02
C LYS A 225 -3.62 19.46 12.44
N LEU A 226 -3.76 18.14 12.54
CA LEU A 226 -2.79 17.16 12.02
C LEU A 226 -3.17 16.76 10.59
N LYS A 227 -2.67 17.51 9.61
CA LYS A 227 -2.95 17.32 8.18
C LYS A 227 -1.67 17.26 7.36
N GLY A 228 -1.79 16.85 6.09
CA GLY A 228 -0.65 16.79 5.16
C GLY A 228 0.41 15.79 5.64
N GLU A 229 1.65 16.25 5.73
CA GLU A 229 2.81 15.43 6.11
C GLU A 229 2.80 14.98 7.57
N ILE A 230 2.17 15.74 8.46
CA ILE A 230 2.13 15.47 9.91
C ILE A 230 0.86 14.75 10.36
N ARG A 231 0.04 14.28 9.41
CA ARG A 231 -1.22 13.60 9.72
C ARG A 231 -0.98 12.33 10.55
N CYS A 232 -1.99 11.97 11.33
CA CYS A 232 -2.01 10.74 12.12
C CYS A 232 -3.14 9.85 11.60
N ASP A 233 -2.83 9.00 10.62
CA ASP A 233 -3.70 7.90 10.20
C ASP A 233 -3.53 6.72 11.17
N LEU A 234 -4.54 5.85 11.33
CA LEU A 234 -4.44 4.80 12.36
C LEU A 234 -3.39 3.73 12.02
N HIS A 235 -3.11 3.50 10.72
CA HIS A 235 -2.14 2.50 10.23
C HIS A 235 -2.15 1.19 11.05
N PRO A 236 -3.31 0.53 11.19
CA PRO A 236 -3.46 -0.57 12.12
C PRO A 236 -2.71 -1.82 11.65
N ARG A 237 -2.12 -2.54 12.60
CA ARG A 237 -1.20 -3.66 12.37
C ARG A 237 -1.52 -4.80 13.31
N TRP A 238 -1.56 -6.02 12.79
CA TRP A 238 -1.74 -7.23 13.59
C TRP A 238 -0.50 -7.56 14.42
N SER A 239 -0.70 -8.08 15.63
CA SER A 239 0.33 -8.87 16.31
C SER A 239 0.58 -10.18 15.57
N ARG A 240 1.78 -10.75 15.73
CA ARG A 240 2.16 -12.01 15.06
C ARG A 240 1.24 -13.18 15.38
N ASP A 241 0.68 -13.23 16.58
CA ASP A 241 -0.29 -14.25 17.01
C ASP A 241 -1.74 -13.92 16.63
N GLY A 242 -1.98 -12.77 15.98
CA GLY A 242 -3.30 -12.30 15.56
C GLY A 242 -4.23 -11.84 16.70
N ARG A 243 -3.80 -11.87 17.96
CA ARG A 243 -4.69 -11.62 19.10
C ARG A 243 -4.81 -10.14 19.47
N LYS A 244 -3.95 -9.29 18.94
CA LYS A 244 -3.91 -7.85 19.22
C LYS A 244 -3.77 -7.05 17.93
N VAL A 245 -4.26 -5.82 17.98
CA VAL A 245 -4.07 -4.81 16.94
C VAL A 245 -3.35 -3.62 17.55
N CYS A 246 -2.25 -3.21 16.93
CA CYS A 246 -1.56 -1.95 17.24
C CYS A 246 -1.97 -0.89 16.23
N PHE A 247 -2.15 0.35 16.65
CA PHE A 247 -2.51 1.47 15.78
C PHE A 247 -1.97 2.79 16.33
N ASP A 248 -1.72 3.74 15.43
CA ASP A 248 -1.36 5.11 15.77
C ASP A 248 -2.61 5.93 16.08
N SER A 249 -2.56 6.85 17.03
CA SER A 249 -3.63 7.84 17.19
C SER A 249 -3.14 9.08 17.91
N ALA A 250 -3.88 10.18 17.77
CA ALA A 250 -3.64 11.43 18.48
C ALA A 250 -4.89 11.90 19.25
N HIS A 251 -5.76 10.96 19.64
CA HIS A 251 -7.03 11.24 20.31
C HIS A 251 -6.87 11.73 21.77
N GLU A 252 -5.69 11.55 22.38
CA GLU A 252 -5.35 12.02 23.73
C GLU A 252 -4.29 13.14 23.69
N ASP A 253 -4.51 14.13 22.82
CA ASP A 253 -3.71 15.37 22.67
C ASP A 253 -2.25 15.23 22.22
N SER A 254 -1.72 14.00 22.17
CA SER A 254 -0.39 13.67 21.65
C SER A 254 -0.45 12.44 20.75
N ARG A 255 0.44 12.34 19.77
CA ARG A 255 0.54 11.15 18.91
C ARG A 255 1.17 10.01 19.70
N GLN A 256 0.45 8.89 19.82
CA GLN A 256 0.87 7.70 20.54
C GLN A 256 0.56 6.43 19.72
N MET A 257 1.15 5.32 20.14
CA MET A 257 0.81 3.99 19.67
C MET A 257 -0.04 3.28 20.72
N TYR A 258 -1.16 2.73 20.29
CA TYR A 258 -2.12 2.02 21.13
C TYR A 258 -2.19 0.56 20.74
N VAL A 259 -2.65 -0.28 21.66
CA VAL A 259 -2.86 -1.71 21.43
C VAL A 259 -4.22 -2.12 21.98
N VAL A 260 -5.00 -2.83 21.18
CA VAL A 260 -6.29 -3.42 21.57
C VAL A 260 -6.24 -4.95 21.44
N ASP A 261 -6.75 -5.66 22.45
CA ASP A 261 -6.93 -7.11 22.38
C ASP A 261 -8.21 -7.44 21.60
N VAL A 262 -8.06 -8.25 20.55
CA VAL A 262 -9.15 -8.68 19.67
C VAL A 262 -9.38 -10.18 19.73
N GLY A 263 -8.68 -10.91 20.62
CA GLY A 263 -8.72 -12.37 20.71
C GLY A 263 -10.14 -12.91 20.93
N LYS A 264 -10.95 -12.21 21.74
CA LYS A 264 -12.36 -12.57 21.95
C LYS A 264 -13.26 -12.30 20.74
N VAL A 265 -12.89 -11.36 19.88
CA VAL A 265 -13.65 -11.03 18.65
C VAL A 265 -13.40 -12.10 17.60
N ILE A 266 -12.13 -12.43 17.35
CA ILE A 266 -11.73 -13.33 16.27
C ILE A 266 -11.99 -14.82 16.57
N SER A 267 -12.11 -15.19 17.85
CA SER A 267 -12.42 -16.56 18.27
C SER A 267 -13.91 -16.91 18.21
N ARG A 268 -14.78 -15.91 17.99
CA ARG A 268 -16.20 -16.16 17.85
C ARG A 268 -16.46 -16.71 16.44
N PRO A 269 -17.16 -17.85 16.31
CA PRO A 269 -17.56 -18.37 15.01
C PRO A 269 -18.33 -17.32 14.20
#